data_AF-A0A497KEW9-F1
#
_entry.id   AF-A0A497KEW9-F1
#
_cell.length_a   1.000
_cell.length_b   1.000
_cell.length_c   1.000
_cell.angle_alpha   90.00
_cell.angle_beta   90.00
_cell.angle_gamma   90.00
#
_symmetry.space_group_name_H-M   'P 1'
#
loop_
_entity.id
_entity.type
_entity.pdbx_description
1 polymer ?
#
loop_
_entity_poly.entity_id
_entity_poly.type
_entity_poly.pdbx_seq_one_letter_code
_entity_poly.pdbx_strand_id
1 'polypeptide(L)'
;MAEEEMVVTPWKVSGKVDYEKLIKKFGTQPLTKEILDKVKKYAGELHFLLRRNFFFCHRDFDWILNFYESGGRFILYTGRGPSGPVHIGHILPWIFTKYLQDAFNVKLYFQMTDDEKFLIHHNFTIETSMSYM
;
A
#
# COMPACT_ATOMS: atom_id res chain seq x y z
N MET A 1 4.39 17.71 -29.32
CA MET A 1 3.41 17.87 -28.22
C MET A 1 4.21 17.85 -26.93
N ALA A 2 4.06 18.84 -26.05
CA ALA A 2 4.77 18.82 -24.77
C ALA A 2 4.30 17.59 -23.97
N GLU A 3 5.24 16.79 -23.47
CA GLU A 3 4.89 15.66 -22.59
C GLU A 3 4.18 16.22 -21.35
N GLU A 4 3.00 15.68 -21.02
CA GLU A 4 2.30 16.04 -19.80
C GLU A 4 3.18 15.75 -18.58
N GLU A 5 3.32 16.74 -17.70
CA GLU A 5 4.12 16.60 -16.49
C GLU A 5 3.48 15.56 -15.55
N MET A 6 4.28 14.57 -15.13
CA MET A 6 3.87 13.54 -14.19
C MET A 6 3.53 14.14 -12.82
N VAL A 7 2.26 14.04 -12.40
CA VAL A 7 1.80 14.45 -11.07
C VAL A 7 1.35 13.22 -10.29
N VAL A 8 1.91 13.01 -9.10
CA VAL A 8 1.53 11.94 -8.17
C VAL A 8 1.46 12.52 -6.76
N THR A 9 0.26 12.63 -6.23
CA THR A 9 -0.05 13.04 -4.85
C THR A 9 -1.07 12.06 -4.26
N PRO A 10 -1.34 12.12 -2.94
CA PRO A 10 -2.37 11.29 -2.33
C PRO A 10 -3.78 11.46 -2.91
N TRP A 11 -4.05 12.56 -3.63
CA TRP A 11 -5.38 12.90 -4.16
C TRP A 11 -5.46 12.91 -5.70
N LYS A 12 -4.32 12.97 -6.40
CA LYS A 12 -4.28 13.11 -7.86
C LYS A 12 -3.10 12.36 -8.49
N VAL A 13 -3.41 11.64 -9.55
CA VAL A 13 -2.42 11.02 -10.45
C VAL A 13 -2.74 11.46 -11.89
N SER A 14 -1.77 12.04 -12.60
CA SER A 14 -1.91 12.43 -14.02
C SER A 14 -0.60 12.36 -14.79
N GLY A 15 -0.68 12.25 -16.11
CA GLY A 15 0.46 12.04 -17.01
C GLY A 15 0.95 10.59 -17.05
N LYS A 16 1.97 10.32 -17.86
CA LYS A 16 2.61 9.00 -17.93
C LYS A 16 3.46 8.78 -16.69
N VAL A 17 3.12 7.76 -15.90
CA VAL A 17 3.83 7.47 -14.64
C VAL A 17 5.14 6.73 -14.93
N ASP A 18 6.25 7.32 -14.50
CA ASP A 18 7.57 6.71 -14.48
C ASP A 18 7.90 6.28 -13.05
N TYR A 19 7.81 4.98 -12.79
CA TYR A 19 8.03 4.40 -11.47
C TYR A 19 9.48 4.52 -10.99
N GLU A 20 10.48 4.51 -11.88
CA GLU A 20 11.88 4.69 -11.48
C GLU A 20 12.13 6.13 -11.01
N LYS A 21 11.54 7.10 -11.73
CA LYS A 21 11.59 8.51 -11.33
C LYS A 21 10.85 8.72 -10.00
N LEU A 22 9.75 8.02 -9.75
CA LEU A 22 9.04 8.06 -8.47
C LEU A 22 9.90 7.53 -7.32
N ILE A 23 10.58 6.40 -7.49
CA ILE A 23 11.47 5.84 -6.45
C ILE A 23 12.50 6.89 -6.02
N LYS A 24 13.18 7.52 -7.01
CA LYS A 24 14.17 8.57 -6.75
C LYS A 24 13.56 9.81 -6.09
N LYS A 25 12.41 10.28 -6.61
CA LYS A 25 11.73 11.49 -6.10
C LYS A 25 11.26 11.33 -4.66
N PHE A 26 10.70 10.17 -4.32
CA PHE A 26 10.17 9.89 -2.99
C PHE A 26 11.20 9.26 -2.06
N GLY A 27 12.44 9.01 -2.51
CA GLY A 27 13.50 8.40 -1.68
C GLY A 27 13.11 7.02 -1.15
N THR A 28 12.35 6.24 -1.91
CA THR A 28 12.05 4.84 -1.57
C THR A 28 13.14 3.93 -2.13
N GLN A 29 13.11 2.65 -1.71
CA GLN A 29 14.03 1.63 -2.19
C GLN A 29 13.27 0.62 -3.06
N PRO A 30 13.86 0.12 -4.16
CA PRO A 30 13.22 -0.92 -4.96
C PRO A 30 13.14 -2.23 -4.17
N LEU A 31 12.09 -3.02 -4.43
CA LEU A 31 12.01 -4.39 -3.89
C LEU A 31 13.01 -5.29 -4.62
N THR A 32 14.15 -5.57 -3.97
CA THR A 32 15.20 -6.40 -4.57
C THR A 32 14.88 -7.89 -4.48
N LYS A 33 15.57 -8.69 -5.29
CA LYS A 33 15.40 -10.15 -5.28
C LYS A 33 15.69 -10.75 -3.90
N GLU A 34 16.68 -10.22 -3.19
CA GLU A 34 17.06 -10.67 -1.85
C GLU A 34 15.91 -10.47 -0.85
N ILE A 35 15.18 -9.36 -0.95
CA ILE A 35 13.99 -9.09 -0.13
C ILE A 35 12.86 -10.05 -0.50
N LEU A 36 12.62 -10.25 -1.79
CA LEU A 36 11.58 -11.18 -2.27
C LEU A 36 11.85 -12.62 -1.84
N ASP A 37 13.11 -13.06 -1.85
CA ASP A 37 13.53 -14.39 -1.40
C ASP A 37 13.31 -14.55 0.11
N LYS A 38 13.56 -13.51 0.91
CA LYS A 38 13.21 -13.51 2.34
C LYS A 38 11.71 -13.60 2.57
N VAL A 39 10.90 -12.84 1.84
CA VAL A 39 9.43 -12.95 1.93
C VAL A 39 8.99 -14.37 1.61
N LYS A 40 9.51 -14.95 0.53
CA LYS A 40 9.18 -16.32 0.12
C LYS A 40 9.57 -17.35 1.18
N LYS A 41 10.70 -17.18 1.87
CA LYS A 41 11.14 -18.05 2.98
C LYS A 41 10.08 -18.14 4.09
N TYR A 42 9.46 -17.03 4.47
CA TYR A 42 8.45 -17.00 5.54
C TYR A 42 7.04 -17.30 5.06
N ALA A 43 6.67 -16.81 3.87
CA ALA A 43 5.33 -16.96 3.32
C ALA A 43 5.10 -18.30 2.58
N GLY A 44 6.16 -19.08 2.32
CA GLY A 44 6.13 -20.29 1.50
C GLY A 44 6.07 -19.98 -0.01
N GLU A 45 5.05 -19.24 -0.43
CA GLU A 45 4.90 -18.77 -1.82
C GLU A 45 4.95 -17.25 -1.90
N LEU A 46 5.63 -16.73 -2.92
CA LEU A 46 5.69 -15.29 -3.18
C LEU A 46 4.41 -14.82 -3.87
N HIS A 47 3.66 -13.86 -3.31
CA HIS A 47 2.40 -13.39 -3.89
C HIS A 47 2.53 -12.92 -5.36
N PHE A 48 1.51 -13.12 -6.19
CA PHE A 48 1.58 -12.76 -7.61
C PHE A 48 1.83 -11.25 -7.84
N LEU A 49 1.36 -10.39 -6.94
CA LEU A 49 1.61 -8.94 -6.98
C LEU A 49 3.08 -8.58 -6.74
N LEU A 50 3.83 -9.42 -6.04
CA LEU A 50 5.29 -9.28 -5.92
C LEU A 50 5.99 -9.87 -7.15
N ARG A 51 5.59 -11.07 -7.59
CA ARG A 51 6.19 -11.73 -8.76
C ARG A 51 6.06 -10.91 -10.05
N ARG A 52 4.97 -10.16 -10.20
CA ARG A 52 4.69 -9.31 -11.37
C ARG A 52 5.11 -7.85 -11.16
N ASN A 53 5.88 -7.55 -10.10
CA ASN A 53 6.37 -6.21 -9.78
C ASN A 53 5.25 -5.15 -9.68
N PHE A 54 4.07 -5.56 -9.17
CA PHE A 54 2.97 -4.63 -8.93
C PHE A 54 3.24 -3.79 -7.68
N PHE A 55 3.72 -4.43 -6.61
CA PHE A 55 4.47 -3.74 -5.56
C PHE A 55 5.94 -3.75 -5.97
N PHE A 56 6.50 -2.56 -6.17
CA PHE A 56 7.82 -2.39 -6.79
C PHE A 56 8.85 -1.68 -5.90
N CYS A 57 8.40 -1.00 -4.84
CA CYS A 57 9.29 -0.30 -3.90
C CYS A 57 8.80 -0.44 -2.46
N HIS A 58 9.68 -0.11 -1.51
CA HIS A 58 9.44 -0.18 -0.07
C HIS A 58 10.22 0.91 0.67
N ARG A 59 10.00 0.99 2.00
CA ARG A 59 10.86 1.66 2.97
C ARG A 59 11.03 0.74 4.17
N ASP A 60 12.27 0.49 4.57
CA ASP A 60 12.66 -0.31 5.75
C ASP A 60 12.02 -1.71 5.86
N PHE A 61 11.59 -2.29 4.73
CA PHE A 61 10.96 -3.60 4.73
C PHE A 61 11.96 -4.73 4.97
N ASP A 62 13.17 -4.58 4.43
CA ASP A 62 14.32 -5.40 4.76
C ASP A 62 14.62 -5.40 6.26
N TRP A 63 14.54 -4.23 6.92
CA TRP A 63 14.69 -4.12 8.37
C TRP A 63 13.58 -4.87 9.10
N ILE A 64 12.32 -4.72 8.70
CA ILE A 64 11.20 -5.47 9.31
C ILE A 64 11.40 -6.98 9.16
N LEU A 65 11.84 -7.46 8.00
CA LEU A 65 12.10 -8.89 7.78
C LEU A 65 13.23 -9.40 8.67
N ASN A 66 14.32 -8.63 8.83
CA ASN A 66 15.40 -8.98 9.74
C ASN A 66 14.95 -8.96 11.21
N PHE A 67 14.14 -7.98 11.60
CA PHE A 67 13.59 -7.87 12.94
C PHE A 67 12.69 -9.07 13.26
N TYR A 68 11.82 -9.46 12.32
CA TYR A 68 11.01 -10.66 12.42
C TYR A 68 11.86 -11.93 12.54
N GLU A 69 12.93 -12.06 11.73
CA GLU A 69 13.88 -13.18 11.80
C GLU A 69 14.54 -13.31 13.17
N SER A 70 14.83 -12.19 13.84
CA SER A 70 15.38 -12.17 15.21
C SER A 70 14.34 -12.48 16.31
N GLY A 71 13.10 -12.82 15.96
CA GLY A 71 12.01 -13.09 16.89
C GLY A 71 11.22 -11.86 17.32
N GLY A 72 11.50 -10.70 16.72
CA GLY A 72 10.73 -9.48 16.90
C GLY A 72 9.30 -9.61 16.36
N ARG A 73 8.38 -8.80 16.90
CA ARG A 73 6.98 -8.76 16.47
C ARG A 73 6.66 -7.40 15.88
N PHE A 74 5.98 -7.40 14.74
CA PHE A 74 5.48 -6.19 14.10
C PHE A 74 3.96 -6.30 13.86
N ILE A 75 3.36 -5.20 13.41
CA ILE A 75 1.95 -5.12 13.04
C ILE A 75 1.82 -4.62 11.61
N LEU A 76 0.70 -4.93 10.97
CA LEU A 76 0.30 -4.34 9.72
C LEU A 76 -0.66 -3.19 9.98
N TYR A 77 -0.54 -2.15 9.18
CA TYR A 77 -1.46 -1.03 9.16
C TYR A 77 -1.78 -0.65 7.71
N THR A 78 -3.07 -0.54 7.41
CA THR A 78 -3.59 -0.04 6.13
C THR A 78 -4.94 0.62 6.39
N GLY A 79 -5.58 1.17 5.36
CA GLY A 79 -6.86 1.80 5.56
C GLY A 79 -7.63 2.08 4.28
N ARG A 80 -8.74 2.78 4.47
CA ARG A 80 -9.66 3.20 3.43
C ARG A 80 -10.30 4.53 3.80
N GLY A 81 -10.25 5.47 2.87
CA GLY A 81 -11.12 6.64 2.88
C GLY A 81 -12.47 6.34 2.23
N PRO A 82 -13.59 6.33 2.98
CA PRO A 82 -14.91 5.94 2.50
C PRO A 82 -15.59 7.05 1.68
N SER A 83 -15.08 7.31 0.47
CA SER A 83 -15.62 8.35 -0.44
C SER A 83 -16.66 7.83 -1.43
N GLY A 84 -17.05 6.56 -1.33
CA GLY A 84 -17.92 5.88 -2.28
C GLY A 84 -17.66 4.37 -2.34
N PRO A 85 -18.39 3.64 -3.23
CA PRO A 85 -18.29 2.20 -3.36
C PRO A 85 -16.86 1.70 -3.62
N VAL A 86 -16.58 0.48 -3.16
CA VAL A 86 -15.30 -0.19 -3.37
C VAL A 86 -15.18 -0.68 -4.82
N HIS A 87 -14.05 -0.38 -5.47
CA HIS A 87 -13.69 -0.91 -6.79
C HIS A 87 -12.39 -1.70 -6.71
N ILE A 88 -12.03 -2.42 -7.77
CA ILE A 88 -10.90 -3.37 -7.78
C ILE A 88 -9.56 -2.76 -7.33
N GLY A 89 -9.30 -1.49 -7.67
CA GLY A 89 -8.10 -0.78 -7.24
C GLY A 89 -7.95 -0.65 -5.72
N HIS A 90 -9.05 -0.52 -4.98
CA HIS A 90 -9.03 -0.45 -3.51
C HIS A 90 -8.72 -1.80 -2.87
N ILE A 91 -9.09 -2.89 -3.54
CA ILE A 91 -9.00 -4.25 -2.99
C ILE A 91 -7.57 -4.78 -3.09
N LEU A 92 -6.77 -4.33 -4.06
CA LEU A 92 -5.42 -4.84 -4.29
C LEU A 92 -4.49 -4.70 -3.06
N PRO A 93 -4.40 -3.52 -2.39
CA PRO A 93 -3.67 -3.41 -1.13
C PRO A 93 -4.19 -4.34 -0.03
N TRP A 94 -5.50 -4.58 0.05
CA TRP A 94 -6.11 -5.42 1.09
C TRP A 94 -5.83 -6.89 0.87
N ILE A 95 -5.92 -7.38 -0.37
CA ILE A 95 -5.50 -8.75 -0.73
C ILE A 95 -4.04 -8.96 -0.36
N PHE A 96 -3.18 -7.99 -0.67
CA PHE A 96 -1.76 -8.09 -0.34
C PHE A 96 -1.52 -8.02 1.17
N THR A 97 -2.25 -7.18 1.89
CA THR A 97 -2.17 -7.09 3.35
C THR A 97 -2.61 -8.39 4.01
N LYS A 98 -3.69 -9.01 3.51
CA LYS A 98 -4.13 -10.34 3.97
C LYS A 98 -3.03 -11.39 3.75
N TYR A 99 -2.42 -11.41 2.56
CA TYR A 99 -1.30 -12.31 2.30
C TYR A 99 -0.15 -12.15 3.30
N LEU A 100 0.24 -10.91 3.61
CA LEU A 100 1.26 -10.64 4.62
C LEU A 100 0.79 -11.05 6.02
N GLN A 101 -0.47 -10.80 6.35
CA GLN A 101 -1.04 -11.17 7.64
C GLN A 101 -0.99 -12.69 7.86
N ASP A 102 -1.41 -13.46 6.86
CA ASP A 102 -1.41 -14.92 6.89
C ASP A 102 0.03 -15.46 6.95
N ALA A 103 0.96 -14.88 6.17
CA ALA A 103 2.36 -15.31 6.10
C ALA A 103 3.14 -15.07 7.40
N PHE A 104 2.97 -13.90 8.02
CA PHE A 104 3.75 -13.49 9.18
C PHE A 104 3.02 -13.70 10.52
N ASN A 105 1.73 -14.07 10.47
CA ASN A 105 0.85 -14.24 11.63
C ASN A 105 0.86 -13.03 12.58
N VAL A 106 0.62 -11.85 12.01
CA VAL A 106 0.69 -10.56 12.72
C VAL A 106 -0.68 -9.90 12.84
N LYS A 107 -0.81 -8.94 13.77
CA LYS A 107 -2.04 -8.16 13.91
C LYS A 107 -2.16 -7.14 12.79
N LEU A 108 -3.39 -6.89 12.34
CA LEU A 108 -3.74 -5.85 11.39
C LEU A 108 -4.59 -4.77 12.08
N TYR A 109 -4.19 -3.52 11.94
CA TYR A 109 -5.03 -2.37 12.22
C TYR A 109 -5.51 -1.78 10.90
N PHE A 110 -6.83 -1.68 10.73
CA PHE A 110 -7.45 -1.15 9.52
C PHE A 110 -8.19 0.14 9.85
N GLN A 111 -7.74 1.26 9.31
CA GLN A 111 -8.35 2.57 9.57
C GLN A 111 -9.39 2.93 8.52
N MET A 112 -10.56 3.37 8.98
CA MET A 112 -11.53 4.09 8.17
C MET A 112 -11.32 5.59 8.41
N THR A 113 -11.05 6.35 7.34
CA THR A 113 -10.83 7.80 7.41
C THR A 113 -12.05 8.58 6.92
N ASP A 114 -13.21 8.30 7.52
CA ASP A 114 -14.47 9.00 7.24
C ASP A 114 -14.38 10.49 7.61
N ASP A 115 -13.67 10.81 8.69
CA ASP A 115 -13.29 12.17 9.09
C ASP A 115 -12.53 12.93 7.99
N GLU A 116 -11.52 12.31 7.38
CA GLU A 116 -10.77 12.87 6.24
C GLU A 116 -11.71 13.17 5.06
N LYS A 117 -12.64 12.26 4.75
CA LYS A 117 -13.58 12.45 3.64
C LYS A 117 -14.61 13.52 3.91
N PHE A 118 -15.07 13.65 5.14
CA PHE A 118 -15.90 14.77 5.57
C PHE A 118 -15.16 16.12 5.41
N LEU A 119 -13.90 16.20 5.85
CA LEU A 119 -13.13 17.46 5.81
C LEU A 119 -12.72 17.88 4.39
N ILE A 120 -12.41 16.94 3.49
CA ILE A 120 -11.93 17.24 2.13
C ILE A 120 -13.08 17.50 1.15
N HIS A 121 -14.22 16.82 1.32
CA HIS A 121 -15.36 16.96 0.40
C HIS A 121 -16.41 17.90 0.98
N HIS A 122 -16.43 19.15 0.53
CA HIS A 122 -17.40 20.16 0.98
C HIS A 122 -18.88 19.77 0.83
N ASN A 123 -19.18 18.79 -0.02
CA ASN A 123 -20.53 18.30 -0.26
C ASN A 123 -20.92 17.12 0.63
N PHE A 124 -19.99 16.60 1.44
CA PHE A 124 -20.26 15.46 2.32
C PHE A 124 -20.85 15.94 3.64
N THR A 125 -21.94 15.31 4.06
CA THR A 125 -22.39 15.36 5.46
C THR A 125 -21.69 14.28 6.27
N ILE A 126 -21.81 14.34 7.62
CA ILE A 126 -21.28 13.29 8.51
C ILE A 126 -21.92 11.93 8.15
N GLU A 127 -23.23 11.91 7.88
CA GLU A 127 -23.93 10.68 7.51
C GLU A 127 -23.40 10.13 6.19
N THR A 128 -23.09 11.02 5.24
CA THR A 128 -22.54 10.63 3.94
C THR A 128 -21.15 10.00 4.08
N SER A 129 -20.26 10.60 4.88
CA SER A 129 -18.91 10.05 5.09
C SER A 129 -18.93 8.70 5.80
N MET A 130 -19.92 8.47 6.66
CA MET A 130 -20.09 7.20 7.38
C MET A 130 -20.80 6.11 6.56
N SER A 131 -21.53 6.48 5.50
CA SER A 131 -22.37 5.56 4.72
C SER A 131 -21.62 4.50 3.90
N TYR A 132 -20.31 4.70 3.69
CA TYR A 132 -19.44 3.80 2.93
C TYR A 132 -18.39 3.08 3.81
N MET A 133 -18.65 2.99 5.11
CA MET A 133 -17.89 2.11 6.02
C MET A 133 -18.20 0.64 5.76
#